data_AF-A0ABD3LVC0-F1
#
_entry.id   AF-A0ABD3LVC0-F1
#
_cell.length_a   1.000
_cell.length_b   1.000
_cell.length_c   1.000
_cell.angle_alpha   90.00
_cell.angle_beta   90.00
_cell.angle_gamma   90.00
#
_symmetry.space_group_name_H-M   'P 1'
#
loop_
_entity.id
_entity.type
_entity.pdbx_description
1 polymer ?
#
loop_
_entity_poly.entity_id
_entity_poly.type
_entity_poly.pdbx_seq_one_letter_code
_entity_poly.pdbx_strand_id
1 'polypeptide(L)'
;MAAAVASLCFSAIGQSCEKRSLASLPATATARGFGSNFEGIRFRSSVLSDYGGVRTSVSTSNSSSRMVVRCMCSAVDVPTVAETKQNFLTAYKRPIPSIYNTVLQELLVQQHLMRYKKFYKYDPVFALGFVTVFDQLMEGYQSDEDRETIFQAYIRALNEDPEQYRVDAQKLEEWARNQSSDSLVTFSSRGGEIEDKLKDIAERAGGKGSFSYSRFFAVGLFRLLELANATEPTVLDKLCAALNINKRSVDRDLDVYRNLLSKLVQAKDLLKEYVDREKKKREERKESQKANEAITKCVGEYQEVGQ
;
A
#
# COMPACT_ATOMS: atom_id res chain seq x y z
N MET A 1 -0.42 19.46 -22.58
CA MET A 1 0.84 18.74 -22.85
C MET A 1 0.77 17.42 -22.10
N ALA A 2 0.63 16.31 -22.83
CA ALA A 2 0.54 14.98 -22.24
C ALA A 2 1.96 14.45 -22.00
N ALA A 3 2.29 14.17 -20.74
CA ALA A 3 3.56 13.53 -20.38
C ALA A 3 3.48 12.04 -20.71
N ALA A 4 4.36 11.59 -21.60
CA ALA A 4 4.52 10.18 -21.92
C ALA A 4 5.14 9.45 -20.72
N VAL A 5 4.37 8.58 -20.07
CA VAL A 5 4.87 7.68 -19.03
C VAL A 5 5.64 6.56 -19.74
N ALA A 6 6.97 6.58 -19.61
CA ALA A 6 7.83 5.56 -20.19
C ALA A 6 7.56 4.19 -19.52
N SER A 7 7.39 3.17 -20.36
CA SER A 7 7.24 1.76 -19.94
C SER A 7 8.50 1.30 -19.21
N LEU A 8 8.33 0.83 -17.98
CA LEU A 8 9.40 0.30 -17.13
C LEU A 8 9.89 -1.05 -17.66
N CYS A 9 11.07 -1.09 -18.27
CA CYS A 9 11.73 -2.33 -18.67
C CYS A 9 12.80 -2.71 -17.64
N PHE A 10 12.58 -3.80 -16.91
CA PHE A 10 13.61 -4.43 -16.06
C PHE A 10 14.35 -5.50 -16.86
N SER A 11 15.60 -5.23 -17.23
CA SER A 11 16.49 -6.24 -17.79
C SER A 11 16.86 -7.28 -16.72
N ALA A 12 16.60 -8.55 -17.01
CA ALA A 12 16.96 -9.66 -16.13
C ALA A 12 18.48 -9.88 -16.14
N ILE A 13 19.14 -9.60 -15.02
CA ILE A 13 20.54 -10.00 -14.80
C ILE A 13 20.52 -11.51 -14.47
N GLY A 14 21.04 -12.32 -15.40
CA GLY A 14 21.11 -13.77 -15.28
C GLY A 14 22.10 -14.21 -14.19
N GLN A 15 21.67 -15.11 -13.31
CA GLN A 15 22.56 -15.84 -12.42
C GLN A 15 23.04 -17.12 -13.11
N SER A 16 24.37 -17.19 -13.24
CA SER A 16 25.14 -18.33 -13.70
C SER A 16 24.92 -19.56 -12.80
N CYS A 17 24.82 -20.71 -13.44
CA CYS A 17 24.65 -22.02 -12.84
C CYS A 17 26.03 -22.65 -12.59
N GLU A 18 26.40 -22.89 -11.33
CA GLU A 18 27.47 -23.84 -11.00
C GLU A 18 26.92 -25.03 -10.22
N LYS A 19 27.11 -26.20 -10.84
CA LYS A 19 26.87 -27.54 -10.31
C LYS A 19 27.89 -27.90 -9.24
N ARG A 20 27.43 -28.55 -8.16
CA ARG A 20 28.19 -29.61 -7.47
C ARG A 20 27.24 -30.67 -6.92
N SER A 21 27.48 -31.92 -7.34
CA SER A 21 27.00 -33.16 -6.72
C SER A 21 27.94 -33.51 -5.54
N LEU A 22 27.65 -34.35 -4.54
CA LEU A 22 27.07 -35.70 -4.46
C LEU A 22 26.72 -36.05 -2.99
N ALA A 23 25.73 -36.94 -2.82
CA ALA A 23 25.68 -38.11 -1.92
C ALA A 23 25.44 -38.02 -0.37
N SER A 24 24.34 -38.69 0.01
CA SER A 24 24.13 -39.70 1.08
C SER A 24 24.17 -39.36 2.59
N LEU A 25 23.01 -39.64 3.20
CA LEU A 25 22.62 -39.94 4.60
C LEU A 25 23.60 -40.89 5.37
N PRO A 26 23.64 -40.90 6.73
CA PRO A 26 22.58 -41.51 7.55
C PRO A 26 22.18 -40.78 8.85
N ALA A 27 21.02 -41.17 9.37
CA ALA A 27 20.36 -40.69 10.57
C ALA A 27 21.02 -41.18 11.87
N THR A 28 21.03 -40.32 12.90
CA THR A 28 20.93 -40.73 14.31
C THR A 28 20.27 -39.61 15.13
N ALA A 29 19.37 -40.01 16.02
CA ALA A 29 18.55 -39.14 16.86
C ALA A 29 19.29 -38.72 18.14
N THR A 30 19.12 -37.48 18.58
CA THR A 30 19.06 -37.15 20.02
C THR A 30 18.31 -35.83 20.23
N ALA A 31 17.34 -35.87 21.14
CA ALA A 31 16.50 -34.76 21.56
C ALA A 31 17.22 -33.80 22.55
N ARG A 32 16.83 -32.52 22.49
CA ARG A 32 16.93 -31.38 23.44
C ARG A 32 17.02 -30.12 22.56
N GLY A 33 16.10 -29.17 22.53
CA GLY A 33 15.27 -28.58 23.58
C GLY A 33 15.75 -27.14 23.79
N PHE A 34 15.06 -26.14 23.21
CA PHE A 34 15.11 -24.74 23.66
C PHE A 34 13.76 -24.08 23.33
N GLY A 35 13.11 -23.63 24.39
CA GLY A 35 11.73 -23.17 24.41
C GLY A 35 11.54 -21.72 23.96
N SER A 36 10.36 -21.47 23.44
CA SER A 36 9.76 -20.16 23.26
C SER A 36 9.13 -19.69 24.57
N ASN A 37 9.51 -18.49 25.03
CA ASN A 37 8.80 -17.78 26.09
C ASN A 37 7.63 -17.01 25.47
N PHE A 38 6.41 -17.43 25.77
CA PHE A 38 5.23 -16.58 25.67
C PHE A 38 4.29 -16.93 26.82
N GLU A 39 4.31 -16.11 27.88
CA GLU A 39 3.37 -16.22 29.00
C GLU A 39 1.99 -15.76 28.57
N GLY A 40 1.09 -16.73 28.41
CA GLY A 40 -0.34 -16.50 28.26
C GLY A 40 -0.99 -16.22 29.62
N ILE A 41 -1.57 -15.03 29.76
CA ILE A 41 -2.40 -14.67 30.91
C ILE A 41 -3.72 -15.44 30.81
N ARG A 42 -3.96 -16.29 31.80
CA ARG A 42 -5.07 -17.23 31.95
C ARG A 42 -6.28 -16.51 32.59
N PHE A 43 -7.32 -16.22 31.81
CA PHE A 43 -8.63 -15.85 32.37
C PHE A 43 -9.43 -17.12 32.70
N ARG A 44 -9.69 -17.34 33.99
CA ARG A 44 -10.62 -18.37 34.48
C ARG A 44 -12.05 -17.90 34.21
N SER A 45 -12.74 -18.61 33.32
CA SER A 45 -14.20 -18.60 33.24
C SER A 45 -14.74 -19.59 34.26
N SER A 46 -15.47 -19.11 35.25
CA SER A 46 -16.31 -19.95 36.11
C SER A 46 -17.76 -19.55 35.86
N VAL A 47 -18.44 -20.35 35.04
CA VAL A 47 -19.90 -20.34 34.90
C VAL A 47 -20.43 -21.29 35.97
N LEU A 48 -21.11 -20.76 36.98
CA LEU A 48 -21.97 -21.55 37.85
C LEU A 48 -23.37 -20.95 37.80
N SER A 49 -24.26 -21.78 37.25
CA SER A 49 -25.71 -21.66 37.29
C SER A 49 -26.15 -21.99 38.71
N ASP A 50 -26.98 -21.13 39.31
CA ASP A 50 -27.92 -21.60 40.32
C ASP A 50 -29.23 -20.81 40.30
N TYR A 51 -30.31 -21.59 40.38
CA TYR A 51 -31.71 -21.22 40.38
C TYR A 51 -32.13 -20.69 41.76
N GLY A 52 -33.05 -19.73 41.80
CA GLY A 52 -33.81 -19.41 43.01
C GLY A 52 -34.21 -17.93 43.10
N GLY A 53 -35.48 -17.63 42.81
CA GLY A 53 -36.02 -16.28 42.88
C GLY A 53 -36.23 -15.76 44.30
N VAL A 54 -36.50 -14.46 44.41
CA VAL A 54 -37.49 -13.81 45.29
C VAL A 54 -37.59 -12.32 44.88
N ARG A 55 -38.82 -11.80 44.88
CA ARG A 55 -39.22 -10.43 44.54
C ARG A 55 -39.00 -9.45 45.71
N THR A 56 -39.37 -8.18 45.44
CA THR A 56 -39.54 -7.01 46.33
C THR A 56 -38.26 -6.16 46.47
N SER A 57 -38.25 -4.82 46.45
CA SER A 57 -39.26 -3.77 46.31
C SER A 57 -38.54 -2.44 46.08
N VAL A 58 -39.25 -1.47 45.50
CA VAL A 58 -38.93 -0.04 45.46
C VAL A 58 -38.63 0.52 46.85
N SER A 59 -37.59 1.36 47.01
CA SER A 59 -37.67 2.67 47.69
C SER A 59 -36.33 3.43 47.74
N THR A 60 -36.41 4.67 47.23
CA THR A 60 -35.78 5.93 47.68
C THR A 60 -34.35 5.96 48.27
N SER A 61 -33.54 6.78 47.58
CA SER A 61 -32.67 7.83 48.12
C SER A 61 -31.71 7.48 49.25
N ASN A 62 -30.44 7.33 48.90
CA ASN A 62 -29.40 7.97 49.70
C ASN A 62 -28.29 8.51 48.80
N SER A 63 -28.03 9.81 48.97
CA SER A 63 -26.96 10.55 48.33
C SER A 63 -25.63 9.93 48.71
N SER A 64 -25.00 9.24 47.76
CA SER A 64 -23.59 8.91 47.81
C SER A 64 -22.98 9.46 46.54
N SER A 65 -22.28 10.58 46.70
CA SER A 65 -21.51 11.23 45.65
C SER A 65 -20.52 10.22 45.09
N ARG A 66 -20.92 9.51 44.02
CA ARG A 66 -20.01 8.71 43.22
C ARG A 66 -19.07 9.71 42.56
N MET A 67 -17.89 9.89 43.14
CA MET A 67 -16.77 10.53 42.44
C MET A 67 -16.49 9.68 41.21
N VAL A 68 -17.05 10.09 40.08
CA VAL A 68 -16.65 9.60 38.77
C VAL A 68 -15.29 10.24 38.54
N VAL A 69 -14.22 9.48 38.80
CA VAL A 69 -12.86 9.86 38.41
C VAL A 69 -12.84 9.84 36.88
N ARG A 70 -13.21 10.98 36.29
CA ARG A 70 -13.08 11.21 34.86
C ARG A 70 -11.60 11.50 34.61
N CYS A 71 -10.87 10.45 34.23
CA CYS A 71 -9.52 10.60 33.70
C CYS A 71 -9.61 11.40 32.40
N MET A 72 -9.46 12.73 32.52
CA MET A 72 -9.25 13.62 31.39
C MET A 72 -7.77 13.50 31.01
N CYS A 73 -7.43 12.41 30.32
CA CYS A 73 -6.19 12.40 29.55
C CYS A 73 -6.43 13.35 28.37
N SER A 74 -5.82 14.54 28.41
CA SER A 74 -5.64 15.37 27.21
C SER A 74 -4.55 14.74 26.34
N ALA A 75 -4.65 13.44 26.08
CA ALA A 75 -3.87 12.79 25.06
C ALA A 75 -4.45 13.29 23.73
N VAL A 76 -3.59 13.84 22.88
CA VAL A 76 -3.90 13.95 21.45
C VAL A 76 -4.28 12.54 21.03
N ASP A 77 -5.58 12.32 20.80
CA ASP A 77 -6.11 10.99 20.51
C ASP A 77 -5.52 10.58 19.15
N VAL A 78 -4.58 9.63 19.18
CA VAL A 78 -3.95 9.13 17.97
C VAL A 78 -5.03 8.35 17.23
N PRO A 79 -5.37 8.72 15.98
CA PRO A 79 -6.42 8.04 15.25
C PRO A 79 -6.16 6.54 15.19
N THR A 80 -7.23 5.76 15.27
CA THR A 80 -7.15 4.31 15.07
C THR A 80 -7.16 3.96 13.58
N VAL A 81 -6.70 2.76 13.23
CA VAL A 81 -6.79 2.24 11.86
C VAL A 81 -8.24 2.25 11.36
N ALA A 82 -9.20 1.94 12.24
CA ALA A 82 -10.62 1.94 11.91
C ALA A 82 -11.13 3.34 11.55
N GLU A 83 -10.71 4.36 12.29
CA GLU A 83 -11.04 5.76 12.01
C GLU A 83 -10.43 6.22 10.68
N THR A 84 -9.16 5.92 10.40
CA THR A 84 -8.55 6.24 9.10
C THR A 84 -9.30 5.57 7.95
N LYS A 85 -9.68 4.28 8.08
CA LYS A 85 -10.50 3.61 7.06
C LYS A 85 -11.86 4.26 6.89
N GLN A 86 -12.51 4.62 7.99
CA GLN A 86 -13.80 5.30 7.96
C GLN A 86 -13.68 6.68 7.29
N ASN A 87 -12.62 7.43 7.56
CA ASN A 87 -12.35 8.72 6.95
C ASN A 87 -12.20 8.58 5.43
N PHE A 88 -11.46 7.57 4.96
CA PHE A 88 -11.32 7.28 3.53
C PHE A 88 -12.67 6.96 2.87
N LEU A 89 -13.47 6.07 3.45
CA LEU A 89 -14.79 5.70 2.91
C LEU A 89 -15.80 6.85 2.98
N THR A 90 -15.64 7.77 3.92
CA THR A 90 -16.47 8.97 4.04
C THR A 90 -16.09 10.01 2.98
N ALA A 91 -14.80 10.17 2.72
CA ALA A 91 -14.26 11.07 1.70
C ALA A 91 -14.52 10.58 0.27
N TYR A 92 -14.45 9.26 0.02
CA TYR A 92 -14.71 8.66 -1.29
C TYR A 92 -15.87 7.65 -1.22
N LYS A 93 -17.07 8.09 -1.63
CA LYS A 93 -18.32 7.31 -1.51
C LYS A 93 -18.64 6.42 -2.71
N ARG A 94 -17.88 6.55 -3.81
CA ARG A 94 -18.13 5.79 -5.03
C ARG A 94 -17.57 4.36 -4.90
N PRO A 95 -18.19 3.35 -5.53
CA PRO A 95 -17.65 1.99 -5.51
C PRO A 95 -16.27 1.94 -6.17
N ILE A 96 -15.30 1.32 -5.48
CA ILE A 96 -13.98 0.99 -6.04
C ILE A 96 -14.00 -0.50 -6.45
N PRO A 97 -13.61 -0.86 -7.68
CA PRO A 97 -13.49 -2.26 -8.07
C PRO A 97 -12.62 -3.05 -7.10
N SER A 98 -13.06 -4.25 -6.72
CA SER A 98 -12.45 -5.05 -5.64
C SER A 98 -10.95 -5.30 -5.82
N ILE A 99 -10.48 -5.43 -7.06
CA ILE A 99 -9.06 -5.61 -7.38
C ILE A 99 -8.17 -4.48 -6.85
N TYR A 100 -8.67 -3.23 -6.90
CA TYR A 100 -7.97 -2.06 -6.38
C TYR A 100 -8.27 -1.88 -4.90
N ASN A 101 -9.54 -2.02 -4.50
CA ASN A 101 -9.98 -1.73 -3.13
C ASN A 101 -9.24 -2.58 -2.09
N THR A 102 -9.06 -3.88 -2.32
CA THR A 102 -8.33 -4.75 -1.37
C THR A 102 -6.93 -4.22 -1.10
N VAL A 103 -6.18 -3.88 -2.16
CA VAL A 103 -4.80 -3.43 -2.04
C VAL A 103 -4.72 -2.00 -1.49
N LEU A 104 -5.64 -1.11 -1.88
CA LEU A 104 -5.73 0.24 -1.31
C LEU A 104 -5.97 0.21 0.20
N GLN A 105 -6.88 -0.65 0.67
CA GLN A 105 -7.19 -0.78 2.09
C GLN A 105 -6.02 -1.36 2.89
N GLU A 106 -5.30 -2.35 2.33
CA GLU A 106 -4.07 -2.87 2.94
C GLU A 106 -2.97 -1.81 2.99
N LEU A 107 -2.78 -1.07 1.89
CA LEU A 107 -1.82 0.02 1.82
C LEU A 107 -2.13 1.09 2.86
N LEU A 108 -3.42 1.46 3.00
CA LEU A 108 -3.89 2.46 3.97
C LEU A 108 -3.58 2.06 5.41
N VAL A 109 -3.76 0.78 5.75
CA VAL A 109 -3.38 0.25 7.07
C VAL A 109 -1.87 0.35 7.27
N GLN A 110 -1.08 -0.06 6.29
CA GLN A 110 0.38 -0.03 6.39
C GLN A 110 0.91 1.40 6.56
N GLN A 111 0.39 2.35 5.79
CA GLN A 111 0.78 3.75 5.92
C GLN A 111 0.30 4.36 7.22
N HIS A 112 -0.91 4.03 7.69
CA HIS A 112 -1.39 4.46 9.02
C HIS A 112 -0.41 4.04 10.13
N LEU A 113 -0.03 2.77 10.17
CA LEU A 113 0.91 2.25 11.18
C LEU A 113 2.29 2.88 11.10
N MET A 114 2.65 3.45 9.95
CA MET A 114 3.90 4.16 9.72
C MET A 114 3.78 5.64 10.12
N ARG A 115 2.69 6.31 9.71
CA ARG A 115 2.39 7.72 9.94
C ARG A 115 2.27 8.10 11.41
N TYR A 116 1.73 7.19 12.22
CA TYR A 116 1.52 7.39 13.65
C TYR A 116 2.61 6.76 14.52
N LYS A 117 3.76 6.35 13.93
CA LYS A 117 4.94 6.00 14.72
C LYS A 117 5.45 7.23 15.46
N LYS A 118 5.94 7.02 16.69
CA LYS A 118 6.51 8.08 17.54
C LYS A 118 7.53 8.99 16.85
N PHE A 119 8.31 8.43 15.92
CA PHE A 119 9.39 9.12 15.23
C PHE A 119 9.14 9.29 13.73
N TYR A 120 7.88 9.23 13.33
CA TYR A 120 7.49 9.62 11.99
C TYR A 120 7.81 11.09 11.76
N LYS A 121 8.51 11.37 10.66
CA LYS A 121 8.68 12.71 10.11
C LYS A 121 8.59 12.55 8.61
N TYR A 122 7.68 13.30 8.00
CA TYR A 122 7.50 13.33 6.55
C TYR A 122 8.84 13.58 5.84
N ASP A 123 9.05 12.88 4.73
CA ASP A 123 10.20 13.07 3.88
C ASP A 123 9.81 13.01 2.39
N PRO A 124 10.39 13.88 1.53
CA PRO A 124 10.05 13.92 0.12
C PRO A 124 10.39 12.63 -0.65
N VAL A 125 11.40 11.88 -0.21
CA VAL A 125 11.80 10.59 -0.83
C VAL A 125 10.71 9.53 -0.59
N PHE A 126 10.14 9.51 0.62
CA PHE A 126 8.96 8.72 0.96
C PHE A 126 7.77 9.12 0.09
N ALA A 127 7.50 10.41 -0.05
CA ALA A 127 6.38 10.89 -0.85
C ALA A 127 6.53 10.47 -2.32
N LEU A 128 7.72 10.64 -2.90
CA LEU A 128 8.04 10.14 -4.24
C LEU A 128 7.77 8.63 -4.36
N GLY A 129 8.25 7.85 -3.40
CA GLY A 129 8.04 6.41 -3.38
C GLY A 129 6.56 6.04 -3.29
N PHE A 130 5.82 6.66 -2.37
CA PHE A 130 4.38 6.42 -2.21
C PHE A 130 3.60 6.78 -3.48
N VAL A 131 3.83 7.97 -4.04
CA VAL A 131 3.18 8.41 -5.29
C VAL A 131 3.47 7.42 -6.42
N THR A 132 4.73 6.97 -6.54
CA THR A 132 5.12 5.95 -7.52
C THR A 132 4.33 4.64 -7.35
N VAL A 133 4.23 4.14 -6.11
CA VAL A 133 3.46 2.91 -5.81
C VAL A 133 1.98 3.11 -6.13
N PHE A 134 1.41 4.25 -5.70
CA PHE A 134 -0.01 4.53 -5.88
C PHE A 134 -0.38 4.62 -7.37
N ASP A 135 0.40 5.36 -8.16
CA ASP A 135 0.12 5.54 -9.58
C ASP A 135 0.24 4.22 -10.35
N GLN A 136 1.23 3.38 -10.02
CA GLN A 136 1.35 2.03 -10.59
C GLN A 136 0.23 1.10 -10.15
N LEU A 137 -0.17 1.16 -8.88
CA LEU A 137 -1.31 0.41 -8.36
C LEU A 137 -2.59 0.78 -9.13
N MET A 138 -2.80 2.08 -9.35
CA MET A 138 -4.00 2.63 -9.99
C MET A 138 -3.90 2.71 -11.52
N GLU A 139 -2.82 2.20 -12.12
CA GLU A 139 -2.69 2.11 -13.56
C GLU A 139 -3.81 1.24 -14.17
N GLY A 140 -4.45 1.71 -15.23
CA GLY A 140 -5.60 1.03 -15.85
C GLY A 140 -6.91 1.18 -15.09
N TYR A 141 -6.98 2.05 -14.08
CA TYR A 141 -8.26 2.48 -13.51
C TYR A 141 -9.09 3.22 -14.56
N GLN A 142 -10.42 3.08 -14.52
CA GLN A 142 -11.30 3.50 -15.63
C GLN A 142 -11.40 5.03 -15.81
N SER A 143 -11.26 5.78 -14.72
CA SER A 143 -11.39 7.25 -14.69
C SER A 143 -10.17 7.87 -14.03
N ASP A 144 -9.45 8.73 -14.77
CA ASP A 144 -8.30 9.47 -14.25
C ASP A 144 -8.70 10.46 -13.15
N GLU A 145 -9.88 11.08 -13.27
CA GLU A 145 -10.45 11.97 -12.24
C GLU A 145 -10.74 11.21 -10.95
N ASP A 146 -11.26 9.99 -11.06
CA ASP A 146 -11.55 9.14 -9.91
C ASP A 146 -10.25 8.69 -9.26
N ARG A 147 -9.21 8.34 -10.04
CA ARG A 147 -7.89 8.00 -9.51
C ARG A 147 -7.34 9.13 -8.66
N GLU A 148 -7.42 10.36 -9.15
CA GLU A 148 -6.93 11.52 -8.40
C GLU A 148 -7.81 11.83 -7.17
N THR A 149 -9.13 11.69 -7.29
CA THR A 149 -10.04 11.84 -6.14
C THR A 149 -9.76 10.79 -5.06
N ILE A 150 -9.46 9.55 -5.45
CA ILE A 150 -9.08 8.45 -4.54
C ILE A 150 -7.74 8.78 -3.87
N PHE A 151 -6.74 9.27 -4.63
CA PHE A 151 -5.45 9.69 -4.08
C PHE A 151 -5.63 10.74 -2.99
N GLN A 152 -6.41 11.79 -3.29
CA GLN A 152 -6.69 12.86 -2.34
C GLN A 152 -7.44 12.35 -1.10
N ALA A 153 -8.48 11.53 -1.28
CA ALA A 153 -9.22 10.95 -0.17
C ALA A 153 -8.33 10.06 0.70
N TYR A 154 -7.42 9.31 0.09
CA TYR A 154 -6.48 8.42 0.77
C TYR A 154 -5.52 9.22 1.68
N ILE A 155 -4.86 10.24 1.13
CA ILE A 155 -3.88 11.04 1.89
C ILE A 155 -4.57 11.87 2.98
N ARG A 156 -5.73 12.47 2.67
CA ARG A 156 -6.52 13.22 3.66
C ARG A 156 -7.02 12.33 4.80
N ALA A 157 -7.34 11.06 4.54
CA ALA A 157 -7.74 10.12 5.60
C ALA A 157 -6.63 9.85 6.63
N LEU A 158 -5.37 10.08 6.26
CA LEU A 158 -4.20 9.99 7.12
C LEU A 158 -3.84 11.32 7.81
N ASN A 159 -4.67 12.36 7.65
CA ASN A 159 -4.42 13.72 8.09
C ASN A 159 -3.13 14.31 7.50
N GLU A 160 -2.94 14.11 6.20
CA GLU A 160 -1.82 14.65 5.42
C GLU A 160 -2.32 15.44 4.20
N ASP A 161 -1.40 16.15 3.56
CA ASP A 161 -1.66 17.03 2.42
C ASP A 161 -1.34 16.31 1.08
N PRO A 162 -2.36 15.94 0.27
CA PRO A 162 -2.11 15.29 -1.02
C PRO A 162 -1.38 16.18 -2.02
N GLU A 163 -1.64 17.49 -2.01
CA GLU A 163 -0.99 18.44 -2.89
C GLU A 163 0.51 18.52 -2.56
N GLN A 164 0.89 18.50 -1.28
CA GLN A 164 2.30 18.41 -0.86
C GLN A 164 2.99 17.17 -1.43
N TYR A 165 2.35 15.99 -1.35
CA TYR A 165 2.91 14.74 -1.86
C TYR A 165 3.17 14.81 -3.38
N ARG A 166 2.19 15.31 -4.15
CA ARG A 166 2.33 15.44 -5.62
C ARG A 166 3.44 16.42 -5.99
N VAL A 167 3.49 17.59 -5.35
CA VAL A 167 4.48 18.63 -5.65
C VAL A 167 5.89 18.20 -5.27
N ASP A 168 6.10 17.67 -4.06
CA ASP A 168 7.42 17.20 -3.62
C ASP A 168 7.91 16.03 -4.49
N ALA A 169 7.03 15.08 -4.82
CA ALA A 169 7.37 13.98 -5.73
C ALA A 169 7.80 14.51 -7.11
N GLN A 170 7.02 15.42 -7.71
CA GLN A 170 7.35 16.02 -9.01
C GLN A 170 8.69 16.75 -8.99
N LYS A 171 8.95 17.57 -7.96
CA LYS A 171 10.23 18.28 -7.81
C LYS A 171 11.41 17.32 -7.70
N LEU A 172 11.27 16.24 -6.92
CA LEU A 172 12.32 15.22 -6.82
C LEU A 172 12.54 14.51 -8.16
N GLU A 173 11.47 14.22 -8.90
CA GLU A 173 11.60 13.60 -10.22
C GLU A 173 12.34 14.51 -11.21
N GLU A 174 11.97 15.79 -11.27
CA GLU A 174 12.63 16.79 -12.12
C GLU A 174 14.10 16.98 -11.72
N TRP A 175 14.39 17.02 -10.42
CA TRP A 175 15.76 17.06 -9.94
C TRP A 175 16.54 15.82 -10.40
N ALA A 176 15.99 14.62 -10.19
CA ALA A 176 16.64 13.35 -10.52
C ALA A 176 16.95 13.21 -12.01
N ARG A 177 16.02 13.62 -12.90
CA ARG A 177 16.24 13.61 -14.37
C ARG A 177 17.42 14.46 -14.81
N ASN A 178 17.80 15.47 -14.02
CA ASN A 178 18.92 16.35 -14.28
C ASN A 178 20.22 15.91 -13.59
N GLN A 179 20.22 14.76 -12.89
CA GLN A 179 21.41 14.22 -12.24
C GLN A 179 22.12 13.18 -13.10
N SER A 180 23.44 13.13 -12.97
CA SER A 180 24.27 11.96 -13.28
C SER A 180 24.44 11.06 -12.05
N SER A 181 24.90 9.82 -12.25
CA SER A 181 25.22 8.87 -11.18
C SER A 181 26.14 9.46 -10.08
N ASP A 182 27.09 10.32 -10.46
CA ASP A 182 28.02 10.95 -9.52
C ASP A 182 27.37 12.13 -8.77
N SER A 183 26.66 13.00 -9.47
CA SER A 183 25.97 14.15 -8.85
C SER A 183 24.86 13.73 -7.89
N LEU A 184 24.27 12.56 -8.12
CA LEU A 184 23.21 11.99 -7.29
C LEU A 184 23.75 11.50 -5.93
N VAL A 185 24.97 10.97 -5.89
CA VAL A 185 25.61 10.48 -4.65
C VAL A 185 26.40 11.57 -3.93
N THR A 186 26.80 12.63 -4.64
CA THR A 186 27.51 13.79 -4.08
C THR A 186 26.57 14.94 -3.72
N PHE A 187 25.27 14.69 -3.51
CA PHE A 187 24.28 15.71 -3.14
C PHE A 187 24.69 16.54 -1.90
N SER A 188 25.46 15.95 -0.98
CA SER A 188 25.90 16.59 0.26
C SER A 188 26.88 17.75 0.06
N SER A 189 27.62 17.78 -1.04
CA SER A 189 28.55 18.87 -1.37
C SER A 189 27.91 20.00 -2.19
N ARG A 190 26.64 19.83 -2.58
CA ARG A 190 25.90 20.74 -3.46
C ARG A 190 24.83 21.49 -2.68
N GLY A 191 24.39 22.64 -3.20
CA GLY A 191 23.32 23.45 -2.60
C GLY A 191 22.08 23.45 -3.49
N GLY A 192 20.90 23.46 -2.86
CA GLY A 192 19.61 23.46 -3.55
C GLY A 192 18.50 22.92 -2.65
N GLU A 193 17.24 23.22 -3.00
CA GLU A 193 16.08 22.82 -2.19
C GLU A 193 16.04 21.30 -1.95
N ILE A 194 16.32 20.50 -2.98
CA ILE A 194 16.30 19.04 -2.90
C ILE A 194 17.54 18.50 -2.19
N GLU A 195 18.72 19.04 -2.51
CA GLU A 195 19.97 18.69 -1.85
C GLU A 195 19.88 18.91 -0.33
N ASP A 196 19.28 20.02 0.11
CA ASP A 196 19.11 20.33 1.53
C ASP A 196 18.09 19.40 2.21
N LYS A 197 17.01 19.03 1.51
CA LYS A 197 16.07 17.98 1.97
C LYS A 197 16.77 16.63 2.13
N LEU A 198 17.65 16.25 1.19
CA LEU A 198 18.43 15.00 1.25
C LEU A 198 19.47 15.03 2.38
N LYS A 199 20.11 16.17 2.65
CA LYS A 199 21.01 16.35 3.81
C LYS A 199 20.26 16.20 5.14
N ASP A 200 19.08 16.81 5.31
CA ASP A 200 18.25 16.61 6.52
C ASP A 200 17.92 15.12 6.72
N ILE A 201 17.59 14.41 5.65
CA ILE A 201 17.35 12.96 5.72
C ILE A 201 18.62 12.22 6.16
N ALA A 202 19.77 12.51 5.55
CA ALA A 202 21.04 11.86 5.87
C ALA A 202 21.49 12.10 7.32
N GLU A 203 21.33 13.33 7.82
CA GLU A 203 21.63 13.71 9.20
C GLU A 203 20.71 12.97 10.19
N ARG A 204 19.40 12.91 9.89
CA ARG A 204 18.44 12.18 10.73
C ARG A 204 18.70 10.68 10.75
N ALA A 205 19.07 10.10 9.61
CA ALA A 205 19.38 8.68 9.49
C ALA A 205 20.71 8.30 10.14
N GLY A 206 21.71 9.19 10.12
CA GLY A 206 23.02 8.99 10.76
C GLY A 206 23.06 9.33 12.26
N GLY A 207 22.08 10.09 12.76
CA GLY A 207 22.01 10.51 14.15
C GLY A 207 21.64 9.40 15.14
N LYS A 208 21.69 9.71 16.45
CA LYS A 208 21.19 8.82 17.53
C LYS A 208 19.65 8.78 17.62
N GLY A 209 18.97 9.59 16.83
CA GLY A 209 17.51 9.57 16.72
C GLY A 209 17.05 8.36 15.90
N SER A 210 15.85 7.88 16.14
CA SER A 210 15.25 6.81 15.32
C SER A 210 14.64 7.40 14.06
N PHE A 211 15.35 7.25 12.94
CA PHE A 211 14.81 7.52 11.61
C PHE A 211 13.74 6.47 11.26
N SER A 212 12.55 6.93 10.86
CA SER A 212 11.43 6.04 10.48
C SER A 212 11.55 5.60 9.03
N TYR A 213 12.49 4.69 8.76
CA TYR A 213 12.60 4.03 7.45
C TYR A 213 11.30 3.28 7.09
N SER A 214 10.97 3.27 5.80
CA SER A 214 9.81 2.57 5.25
C SER A 214 10.11 1.95 3.88
N ARG A 215 9.26 1.01 3.44
CA ARG A 215 9.34 0.45 2.09
C ARG A 215 9.15 1.51 1.00
N PHE A 216 8.28 2.50 1.22
CA PHE A 216 8.10 3.60 0.27
C PHE A 216 9.38 4.43 0.13
N PHE A 217 10.14 4.60 1.21
CA PHE A 217 11.45 5.26 1.13
C PHE A 217 12.41 4.51 0.18
N ALA A 218 12.48 3.17 0.26
CA ALA A 218 13.28 2.37 -0.68
C ALA A 218 12.81 2.52 -2.14
N VAL A 219 11.50 2.49 -2.37
CA VAL A 219 10.94 2.72 -3.71
C VAL A 219 11.28 4.12 -4.22
N GLY A 220 11.25 5.14 -3.36
CA GLY A 220 11.67 6.49 -3.69
C GLY A 220 13.14 6.57 -4.09
N LEU A 221 14.04 5.92 -3.36
CA LEU A 221 15.46 5.83 -3.75
C LEU A 221 15.66 5.15 -5.10
N PHE A 222 14.96 4.03 -5.33
CA PHE A 222 15.01 3.35 -6.60
C PHE A 222 14.49 4.23 -7.75
N ARG A 223 13.40 4.96 -7.51
CA ARG A 223 12.82 5.90 -8.48
C ARG A 223 13.79 7.03 -8.84
N LEU A 224 14.53 7.56 -7.86
CA LEU A 224 15.59 8.56 -8.11
C LEU A 224 16.68 8.01 -9.04
N LEU A 225 17.16 6.80 -8.77
CA LEU A 225 18.19 6.15 -9.59
C LEU A 225 17.69 5.86 -11.01
N GLU A 226 16.46 5.39 -11.13
CA GLU A 226 15.82 5.13 -12.42
C GLU A 226 15.75 6.40 -13.28
N LEU A 227 15.28 7.51 -12.70
CA LEU A 227 15.15 8.79 -13.41
C LEU A 227 16.49 9.41 -13.80
N ALA A 228 17.54 9.18 -13.02
CA ALA A 228 18.91 9.59 -13.33
C ALA A 228 19.64 8.61 -14.29
N ASN A 229 18.96 7.55 -14.75
CA ASN A 229 19.54 6.46 -15.53
C ASN A 229 20.80 5.84 -14.87
N ALA A 230 20.78 5.74 -13.54
CA ALA A 230 21.90 5.32 -12.69
C ALA A 230 21.61 3.96 -12.03
N THR A 231 21.23 2.97 -12.82
CA THR A 231 20.72 1.65 -12.36
C THR A 231 21.81 0.67 -11.95
N GLU A 232 23.08 1.07 -12.01
CA GLU A 232 24.22 0.27 -11.58
C GLU A 232 24.16 -0.01 -10.06
N PRO A 233 24.34 -1.26 -9.60
CA PRO A 233 24.25 -1.62 -8.18
C PRO A 233 25.20 -0.82 -7.27
N THR A 234 26.36 -0.42 -7.83
CA THR A 234 27.38 0.35 -7.11
C THR A 234 26.93 1.79 -6.80
N VAL A 235 26.00 2.36 -7.58
CA VAL A 235 25.46 3.70 -7.33
C VAL A 235 24.48 3.66 -6.17
N LEU A 236 23.65 2.62 -6.10
CA LEU A 236 22.75 2.40 -4.97
C LEU A 236 23.54 2.25 -3.66
N ASP A 237 24.67 1.51 -3.67
CA ASP A 237 25.56 1.38 -2.52
C ASP A 237 26.05 2.75 -2.02
N LYS A 238 26.57 3.58 -2.93
CA LYS A 238 27.07 4.92 -2.63
C LYS A 238 25.96 5.85 -2.13
N LEU A 239 24.77 5.80 -2.74
CA LEU A 239 23.63 6.60 -2.32
C LEU A 239 23.15 6.21 -0.91
N CYS A 240 23.04 4.91 -0.64
CA CYS A 240 22.69 4.41 0.70
C CYS A 240 23.70 4.87 1.75
N ALA A 241 25.00 4.79 1.42
CA ALA A 241 26.06 5.25 2.30
C ALA A 241 25.97 6.77 2.56
N ALA A 242 25.76 7.58 1.51
CA ALA A 242 25.62 9.03 1.64
C ALA A 242 24.40 9.46 2.47
N LEU A 243 23.32 8.67 2.44
CA LEU A 243 22.11 8.90 3.23
C LEU A 243 22.15 8.24 4.62
N ASN A 244 23.21 7.52 5.00
CA ASN A 244 23.29 6.72 6.22
C ASN A 244 22.18 5.65 6.34
N ILE A 245 21.78 5.04 5.21
CA ILE A 245 20.72 4.02 5.15
C ILE A 245 21.32 2.63 4.98
N ASN A 246 20.74 1.65 5.67
CA ASN A 246 21.16 0.27 5.56
C ASN A 246 20.76 -0.32 4.19
N LYS A 247 21.75 -0.53 3.32
CA LYS A 247 21.55 -1.05 1.96
C LYS A 247 20.84 -2.41 1.92
N ARG A 248 21.14 -3.32 2.86
CA ARG A 248 20.47 -4.64 2.94
C ARG A 248 18.96 -4.51 3.19
N SER A 249 18.52 -3.51 3.94
CA SER A 249 17.09 -3.23 4.11
C SER A 249 16.44 -2.73 2.82
N VAL A 250 17.14 -1.88 2.07
CA VAL A 250 16.69 -1.39 0.76
C VAL A 250 16.54 -2.54 -0.22
N ASP A 251 17.57 -3.38 -0.39
CA ASP A 251 17.53 -4.54 -1.29
C ASP A 251 16.33 -5.46 -0.98
N ARG A 252 16.13 -5.80 0.30
CA ARG A 252 15.02 -6.64 0.75
C ARG A 252 13.66 -6.03 0.39
N ASP A 253 13.49 -4.74 0.61
CA ASP A 253 12.21 -4.07 0.35
C ASP A 253 11.95 -3.87 -1.14
N LEU A 254 12.98 -3.66 -1.96
CA LEU A 254 12.87 -3.60 -3.42
C LEU A 254 12.48 -4.97 -4.01
N ASP A 255 13.03 -6.08 -3.48
CA ASP A 255 12.61 -7.42 -3.88
C ASP A 255 11.14 -7.69 -3.54
N VAL A 256 10.70 -7.28 -2.34
CA VAL A 256 9.29 -7.40 -1.94
C VAL A 256 8.39 -6.56 -2.84
N TYR A 257 8.81 -5.33 -3.16
CA TYR A 257 8.08 -4.43 -4.04
C TYR A 257 7.92 -4.99 -5.45
N ARG A 258 9.02 -5.47 -6.05
CA ARG A 258 9.01 -6.12 -7.37
C ARG A 258 8.03 -7.28 -7.41
N ASN A 259 8.06 -8.14 -6.39
CA ASN A 259 7.15 -9.27 -6.29
C ASN A 259 5.68 -8.85 -6.14
N LEU A 260 5.39 -7.74 -5.44
CA LEU A 260 4.03 -7.20 -5.30
C LEU A 260 3.52 -6.66 -6.64
N LEU A 261 4.33 -5.86 -7.35
CA LEU A 261 3.95 -5.33 -8.66
C LEU A 261 3.68 -6.43 -9.69
N SER A 262 4.55 -7.45 -9.76
CA SER A 262 4.34 -8.57 -10.69
C SER A 262 3.00 -9.28 -10.47
N LYS A 263 2.58 -9.44 -9.20
CA LYS A 263 1.27 -10.03 -8.87
C LYS A 263 0.11 -9.11 -9.25
N LEU A 264 0.26 -7.79 -9.06
CA LEU A 264 -0.75 -6.82 -9.45
C LEU A 264 -0.97 -6.78 -10.96
N VAL A 265 0.11 -6.78 -11.75
CA VAL A 265 0.04 -6.84 -13.21
C VAL A 265 -0.69 -8.10 -13.66
N GLN A 266 -0.31 -9.28 -13.13
CA GLN A 266 -0.99 -10.54 -13.43
C GLN A 266 -2.48 -10.51 -13.08
N ALA A 267 -2.85 -9.93 -11.92
CA ALA A 267 -4.25 -9.81 -11.53
C ALA A 267 -5.04 -8.88 -12.45
N LYS A 268 -4.43 -7.77 -12.90
CA LYS A 268 -5.04 -6.82 -13.84
C LYS A 268 -5.29 -7.46 -15.20
N ASP A 269 -4.32 -8.22 -15.72
CA ASP A 269 -4.46 -8.93 -17.00
C ASP A 269 -5.60 -9.95 -16.96
N LEU A 270 -5.67 -10.75 -15.88
CA LEU A 270 -6.77 -11.70 -15.67
C LEU A 270 -8.14 -11.02 -15.59
N LEU A 271 -8.22 -9.84 -14.95
CA LEU A 271 -9.46 -9.08 -14.88
C LEU A 271 -9.85 -8.51 -16.23
N LYS A 272 -8.89 -7.97 -16.99
CA LYS A 272 -9.11 -7.46 -18.34
C LYS A 272 -9.67 -8.56 -19.24
N GLU A 273 -9.05 -9.74 -19.25
CA GLU A 273 -9.55 -10.90 -19.96
C GLU A 273 -10.96 -11.31 -19.52
N TYR A 274 -11.23 -11.30 -18.20
CA TYR A 274 -12.56 -11.62 -17.68
C TYR A 274 -13.62 -10.63 -18.14
N VAL A 275 -13.33 -9.32 -18.06
CA VAL A 275 -14.24 -8.25 -18.51
C VAL A 275 -14.50 -8.36 -20.01
N ASP A 276 -13.47 -8.61 -20.81
CA ASP A 276 -13.60 -8.74 -22.26
C ASP A 276 -14.41 -9.99 -22.64
N ARG A 277 -14.21 -11.12 -21.93
CA ARG A 277 -15.05 -12.32 -22.08
C ARG A 277 -16.51 -12.05 -21.73
N GLU A 278 -16.78 -11.34 -20.64
CA GLU A 278 -18.15 -11.03 -20.23
C GLU A 278 -18.83 -10.01 -21.16
N LYS A 279 -18.09 -9.05 -21.72
CA LYS A 279 -18.59 -8.15 -22.77
C LYS A 279 -18.98 -8.95 -24.02
N LYS A 280 -18.10 -9.83 -24.50
CA LYS A 280 -18.36 -10.70 -25.66
C LYS A 280 -19.61 -11.57 -25.45
N LYS A 281 -19.73 -12.24 -24.30
CA LYS A 281 -20.94 -13.02 -23.97
C LYS A 281 -22.20 -12.17 -23.92
N ARG A 282 -22.12 -10.91 -23.45
CA ARG A 282 -23.28 -10.00 -23.45
C ARG A 282 -23.65 -9.55 -24.85
N GLU A 283 -22.68 -9.32 -25.71
CA GLU A 283 -22.90 -8.99 -27.12
C GLU A 283 -23.56 -10.17 -27.85
N GLU A 284 -23.02 -11.38 -27.71
CA GLU A 284 -23.59 -12.62 -28.27
C GLU A 284 -25.05 -12.83 -27.79
N ARG A 285 -25.35 -12.59 -26.50
CA ARG A 285 -26.72 -12.68 -25.97
C ARG A 285 -27.66 -11.62 -26.55
N LYS A 286 -27.18 -10.39 -26.75
CA LYS A 286 -27.96 -9.30 -27.37
C LYS A 286 -28.22 -9.57 -28.85
N GLU A 287 -27.24 -10.12 -29.57
CA GLU A 287 -27.41 -10.55 -30.96
C GLU A 287 -28.40 -11.71 -31.07
N SER A 288 -28.30 -12.69 -30.18
CA SER A 288 -29.23 -13.82 -30.11
C SER A 288 -30.66 -13.38 -29.78
N GLN A 289 -30.85 -12.42 -28.86
CA GLN A 289 -32.16 -11.83 -28.56
C GLN A 289 -32.73 -11.06 -29.76
N LYS A 290 -31.92 -10.24 -30.43
CA LYS A 290 -32.35 -9.53 -31.65
C LYS A 290 -32.74 -10.49 -32.78
N ALA A 291 -31.99 -11.58 -32.95
CA ALA A 291 -32.31 -12.62 -33.93
C ALA A 291 -33.63 -13.34 -33.58
N ASN A 292 -33.84 -13.69 -32.31
CA ASN A 292 -35.09 -14.31 -31.86
C ASN A 292 -36.31 -13.37 -31.99
N GLU A 293 -36.15 -12.08 -31.69
CA GLU A 293 -37.19 -11.07 -31.88
C GLU A 293 -37.53 -10.88 -33.38
N ALA A 294 -36.53 -10.89 -34.26
CA ALA A 294 -36.75 -10.81 -35.70
C ALA A 294 -37.50 -12.05 -36.24
N ILE A 295 -37.14 -13.26 -35.80
CA ILE A 295 -37.84 -14.50 -36.16
C ILE A 295 -39.30 -14.45 -35.69
N THR A 296 -39.55 -13.98 -34.46
CA THR A 296 -40.90 -13.91 -33.90
C THR A 296 -41.78 -12.92 -34.67
N LYS A 297 -41.24 -11.78 -35.10
CA LYS A 297 -41.96 -10.82 -35.96
C LYS A 297 -42.30 -11.40 -37.33
N CYS A 298 -41.35 -12.07 -37.99
CA CYS A 298 -41.63 -12.70 -39.28
C CYS A 298 -42.70 -13.80 -39.16
N VAL A 299 -42.67 -14.63 -38.13
CA VAL A 299 -43.68 -15.69 -37.92
C VAL A 299 -45.06 -15.13 -37.57
N GLY A 300 -45.13 -14.02 -36.81
CA GLY A 300 -46.39 -13.31 -36.53
C GLY A 300 -47.06 -12.70 -37.76
N GLU A 301 -46.27 -12.15 -38.70
CA GLU A 301 -46.79 -11.62 -39.97
C GLU A 301 -47.37 -12.71 -40.89
N TYR A 302 -46.85 -13.95 -40.84
CA TYR A 302 -47.44 -15.06 -41.60
C TYR A 302 -48.76 -15.58 -41.01
N GLN A 303 -49.06 -15.29 -39.74
CA GLN A 303 -50.31 -15.72 -39.10
C GLN A 303 -51.47 -14.74 -39.31
N GLU A 304 -51.21 -13.46 -39.56
CA GLU A 304 -52.26 -12.45 -39.84
C GLU A 304 -52.73 -12.43 -41.31
N VAL A 305 -51.99 -13.05 -42.25
CA VAL A 305 -52.37 -13.10 -43.68
C VAL A 305 -53.24 -14.33 -44.01
N GLY A 306 -53.56 -15.17 -43.02
CA GLY A 306 -54.28 -16.43 -43.19
C GLY A 306 -55.74 -16.48 -42.71
N GLN A 307 -56.38 -15.36 -42.38
CA GLN A 307 -57.80 -15.28 -42.00
C GLN A 307 -58.66 -14.55 -43.03
#